data_AF-B2FKX5-F1
#
_entry.id   AF-B2FKX5-F1
#
_cell.length_a   1.000
_cell.length_b   1.000
_cell.length_c   1.000
_cell.angle_alpha   90.00
_cell.angle_beta   90.00
_cell.angle_gamma   90.00
#
_symmetry.space_group_name_H-M   'P 1'
#
loop_
_entity.id
_entity.type
_entity.pdbx_description
1 polymer ?
#
loop_
_entity_poly.entity_id
_entity_poly.type
_entity_poly.pdbx_seq_one_letter_code
_entity_poly.pdbx_strand_id
1 'polypeptide(L)'
;MSTYTAFVELAFERLNKELAIPKGFAVALYKEEDSWSFISKLAQLVEAVFTRAVVDALREPLIFDVISNLPQEVRINFLRKMNIIDSEQKSMFKAVAEIRNQYIHDLSNIDVPLDAYIKNLEDGARKGLFKRFKPYFVDPKMSIEEFISQCRPQVFHVCVLELLKVHGKVSSINIQKDHEAFRLQQAGRLLPAKKHGEMLPLDRLTVSSYVTQARDVLKREGLLVSEFK
;
A
#
# COMPACT_ATOMS: atom_id res chain seq x y z
N MET A 1 27.15 -7.60 11.73
CA MET A 1 26.08 -7.26 10.74
C MET A 1 26.48 -5.97 10.06
N SER A 2 26.21 -5.81 8.75
CA SER A 2 26.42 -4.52 8.09
C SER A 2 25.49 -3.45 8.72
N THR A 3 25.93 -2.19 8.78
CA THR A 3 25.13 -1.07 9.31
C THR A 3 23.75 -0.98 8.64
N TYR A 4 23.69 -1.29 7.34
CA TYR A 4 22.44 -1.32 6.57
C TYR A 4 21.46 -2.40 7.04
N THR A 5 21.93 -3.63 7.26
CA THR A 5 21.05 -4.72 7.72
C THR A 5 20.46 -4.45 9.11
N ALA A 6 21.23 -3.80 9.99
CA ALA A 6 20.72 -3.39 11.30
C ALA A 6 19.65 -2.29 11.19
N PHE A 7 19.86 -1.32 10.29
CA PHE A 7 18.86 -0.31 9.98
C PHE A 7 17.56 -0.93 9.45
N VAL A 8 17.65 -1.82 8.46
CA VAL A 8 16.48 -2.50 7.87
C VAL A 8 15.72 -3.28 8.95
N GLU A 9 16.43 -4.02 9.80
CA GLU A 9 15.81 -4.79 10.88
C GLU A 9 15.04 -3.90 11.87
N LEU A 10 15.66 -2.79 12.29
CA LEU A 10 15.03 -1.83 13.21
C LEU A 10 13.83 -1.13 12.56
N ALA A 11 13.99 -0.66 11.32
CA ALA A 11 12.95 0.05 10.60
C ALA A 11 11.70 -0.84 10.35
N PHE A 12 11.91 -2.13 10.13
CA PHE A 12 10.83 -3.10 9.92
C PHE A 12 10.30 -3.74 11.21
N GLU A 13 10.85 -3.44 12.39
CA GLU A 13 10.45 -4.14 13.62
C GLU A 13 8.94 -4.03 13.88
N ARG A 14 8.39 -2.82 13.79
CA ARG A 14 6.96 -2.58 13.98
C ARG A 14 6.12 -3.25 12.89
N LEU A 15 6.52 -3.08 11.64
CA LEU A 15 5.81 -3.65 10.50
C LEU A 15 5.79 -5.19 10.55
N ASN A 16 6.89 -5.82 10.97
CA ASN A 16 6.95 -7.27 11.15
C ASN A 16 5.91 -7.77 12.17
N LYS A 17 5.76 -7.05 13.30
CA LYS A 17 4.76 -7.37 14.33
C LYS A 17 3.34 -7.22 13.77
N GLU A 18 3.05 -6.13 13.06
CA GLU A 18 1.73 -5.83 12.52
C GLU A 18 1.31 -6.78 11.37
N LEU A 19 2.27 -7.24 10.58
CA LEU A 19 2.06 -8.23 9.52
C LEU A 19 2.15 -9.68 10.01
N ALA A 20 2.48 -9.91 11.29
CA ALA A 20 2.73 -11.23 11.85
C ALA A 20 3.78 -12.06 11.07
N ILE A 21 4.80 -11.41 10.53
CA ILE A 21 5.91 -12.08 9.82
C ILE A 21 7.13 -12.24 10.73
N PRO A 22 8.01 -13.24 10.48
CA PRO A 22 9.18 -13.48 11.31
C PRO A 22 10.08 -12.24 11.45
N LYS A 23 10.60 -12.04 12.66
CA LYS A 23 11.65 -11.03 12.87
C LYS A 23 12.84 -11.34 11.95
N GLY A 24 13.34 -10.31 11.26
CA GLY A 24 14.44 -10.46 10.30
C GLY A 24 14.02 -10.88 8.90
N PHE A 25 12.72 -11.05 8.60
CA PHE A 25 12.24 -11.36 7.25
C PHE A 25 12.79 -10.40 6.19
N ALA A 26 12.72 -9.08 6.42
CA ALA A 26 13.24 -8.09 5.47
C ALA A 26 14.77 -8.22 5.27
N VAL A 27 15.52 -8.56 6.32
CA VAL A 27 16.97 -8.80 6.21
C VAL A 27 17.26 -10.09 5.45
N ALA A 28 16.47 -11.14 5.66
CA ALA A 28 16.57 -12.37 4.89
C ALA A 28 16.25 -12.12 3.41
N LEU A 29 15.22 -11.33 3.12
CA LEU A 29 14.86 -10.93 1.76
C LEU A 29 15.97 -10.11 1.08
N TYR A 30 16.62 -9.21 1.80
CA TYR A 30 17.78 -8.48 1.26
C TYR A 30 18.93 -9.41 0.86
N LYS A 31 19.13 -10.49 1.61
CA LYS A 31 20.20 -11.47 1.38
C LYS A 31 19.82 -12.55 0.36
N GLU A 32 18.56 -12.60 -0.09
CA GLU A 32 18.06 -13.65 -0.98
C GLU A 32 18.72 -13.59 -2.35
N GLU A 33 19.62 -14.52 -2.65
CA GLU A 33 20.39 -14.54 -3.90
C GLU A 33 19.59 -15.10 -5.08
N ASP A 34 18.64 -16.00 -4.79
CA ASP A 34 17.74 -16.53 -5.81
C ASP A 34 16.75 -15.45 -6.27
N SER A 35 16.86 -15.06 -7.54
CA SER A 35 16.06 -13.96 -8.10
C SER A 35 14.57 -14.29 -8.13
N TRP A 36 14.21 -15.57 -8.32
CA TRP A 36 12.83 -16.03 -8.29
C TRP A 36 12.21 -15.92 -6.91
N SER A 37 12.88 -16.48 -5.90
CA SER A 37 12.47 -16.36 -4.49
C SER A 37 12.43 -14.90 -4.05
N PHE A 38 13.41 -14.10 -4.45
CA PHE A 38 13.49 -12.67 -4.13
C PHE A 38 12.24 -11.92 -4.61
N ILE A 39 11.93 -11.99 -5.91
CA ILE A 39 10.79 -11.22 -6.46
C ILE A 39 9.45 -11.73 -5.93
N SER A 40 9.33 -13.05 -5.70
CA SER A 40 8.14 -13.65 -5.09
C SER A 40 7.88 -13.10 -3.69
N LYS A 41 8.90 -13.15 -2.81
CA LYS A 41 8.81 -12.69 -1.43
C LYS A 41 8.64 -11.18 -1.35
N LEU A 42 9.27 -10.41 -2.24
CA LEU A 42 9.11 -8.96 -2.30
C LEU A 42 7.68 -8.56 -2.69
N ALA A 43 7.12 -9.20 -3.71
CA ALA A 43 5.74 -8.93 -4.12
C ALA A 43 4.74 -9.26 -3.01
N GLN A 44 4.91 -10.41 -2.34
CA GLN A 44 4.10 -10.79 -1.17
C GLN A 44 4.21 -9.78 -0.03
N LEU A 45 5.41 -9.26 0.25
CA LEU A 45 5.61 -8.20 1.23
C LEU A 45 4.84 -6.92 0.85
N VAL A 46 4.92 -6.49 -0.41
CA VAL A 46 4.18 -5.32 -0.91
C VAL A 46 2.67 -5.56 -0.75
N GLU A 47 2.16 -6.73 -1.14
CA GLU A 47 0.74 -7.08 -1.01
C GLU A 47 0.26 -7.08 0.44
N ALA A 48 1.04 -7.64 1.36
CA ALA A 48 0.72 -7.69 2.78
C ALA A 48 0.67 -6.29 3.39
N VAL A 49 1.68 -5.45 3.12
CA VAL A 49 1.70 -4.05 3.58
C VAL A 49 0.53 -3.28 3.00
N PHE A 50 0.20 -3.47 1.72
CA PHE A 50 -0.88 -2.73 1.08
C PHE A 50 -2.24 -3.14 1.61
N THR A 51 -2.44 -4.44 1.86
CA THR A 51 -3.65 -4.96 2.50
C THR A 51 -3.82 -4.32 3.88
N ARG A 52 -2.76 -4.36 4.70
CA ARG A 52 -2.76 -3.77 6.04
C ARG A 52 -3.00 -2.26 6.00
N ALA A 53 -2.34 -1.55 5.11
CA ALA A 53 -2.48 -0.10 4.94
C ALA A 53 -3.91 0.31 4.61
N VAL A 54 -4.60 -0.43 3.73
CA VAL A 54 -6.03 -0.16 3.40
C VAL A 54 -6.92 -0.40 4.61
N VAL A 55 -6.76 -1.55 5.27
CA VAL A 55 -7.56 -1.95 6.46
C VAL A 55 -7.38 -0.93 7.59
N ASP A 56 -6.14 -0.58 7.89
CA ASP A 56 -5.81 0.36 8.97
C ASP A 56 -6.24 1.79 8.65
N ALA A 57 -6.15 2.22 7.38
CA ALA A 57 -6.62 3.54 6.98
C ALA A 57 -8.14 3.66 7.08
N LEU A 58 -8.87 2.58 6.81
CA LEU A 58 -10.33 2.53 6.95
C LEU A 58 -10.80 2.32 8.38
N ARG A 59 -9.94 1.76 9.26
CA ARG A 59 -10.27 1.34 10.63
C ARG A 59 -11.32 0.24 10.71
N GLU A 60 -11.34 -0.62 9.69
CA GLU A 60 -12.31 -1.70 9.57
C GLU A 60 -11.57 -3.05 9.54
N PRO A 61 -11.27 -3.67 10.69
CA PRO A 61 -10.54 -4.95 10.71
C PRO A 61 -11.32 -6.10 10.05
N LEU A 62 -12.66 -6.01 10.02
CA LEU A 62 -13.53 -7.06 9.46
C LEU A 62 -13.41 -7.21 7.94
N ILE A 63 -12.90 -6.20 7.23
CA ILE A 63 -12.72 -6.27 5.78
C ILE A 63 -11.36 -6.86 5.39
N PHE A 64 -10.52 -7.29 6.35
CA PHE A 64 -9.18 -7.79 6.06
C PHE A 64 -9.20 -8.90 5.01
N ASP A 65 -10.06 -9.90 5.17
CA ASP A 65 -10.17 -11.03 4.23
C ASP A 65 -10.68 -10.58 2.85
N VAL A 66 -11.54 -9.57 2.81
CA VAL A 66 -12.02 -9.01 1.54
C VAL A 66 -10.86 -8.33 0.82
N ILE A 67 -10.09 -7.49 1.51
CA ILE A 67 -8.95 -6.78 0.92
C ILE A 67 -7.81 -7.74 0.57
N SER A 68 -7.55 -8.78 1.37
CA SER A 68 -6.49 -9.77 1.15
C SER A 68 -6.76 -10.72 -0.03
N ASN A 69 -7.99 -10.77 -0.55
CA ASN A 69 -8.34 -11.51 -1.76
C ASN A 69 -8.34 -10.65 -3.04
N LEU A 70 -8.20 -9.33 -2.94
CA LEU A 70 -8.17 -8.45 -4.12
C LEU A 70 -6.88 -8.61 -4.95
N PRO A 71 -6.90 -8.38 -6.26
CA PRO A 71 -5.67 -8.24 -7.03
C PRO A 71 -4.80 -7.07 -6.52
N GLN A 72 -3.47 -7.20 -6.61
CA GLN A 72 -2.55 -6.16 -6.15
C GLN A 72 -2.82 -4.79 -6.80
N GLU A 73 -3.17 -4.76 -8.09
CA GLU A 73 -3.54 -3.52 -8.79
C GLU A 73 -4.73 -2.81 -8.16
N VAL A 74 -5.73 -3.56 -7.67
CA VAL A 74 -6.90 -3.00 -6.98
C VAL A 74 -6.48 -2.37 -5.65
N ARG A 75 -5.61 -3.03 -4.87
CA ARG A 75 -5.06 -2.47 -3.61
C ARG A 75 -4.26 -1.20 -3.83
N ILE A 76 -3.40 -1.18 -4.85
CA ILE A 76 -2.65 0.00 -5.26
C ILE A 76 -3.62 1.17 -5.57
N ASN A 77 -4.71 0.89 -6.29
CA ASN A 77 -5.72 1.89 -6.61
C ASN A 77 -6.46 2.40 -5.36
N PHE A 78 -6.76 1.55 -4.38
CA PHE A 78 -7.33 1.99 -3.11
C PHE A 78 -6.41 2.98 -2.40
N LEU A 79 -5.14 2.63 -2.19
CA LEU A 79 -4.19 3.52 -1.52
C LEU A 79 -3.99 4.83 -2.27
N ARG A 80 -4.02 4.82 -3.61
CA ARG A 80 -3.96 6.05 -4.41
C ARG A 80 -5.19 6.94 -4.19
N LYS A 81 -6.38 6.36 -4.21
CA LYS A 81 -7.64 7.09 -3.96
C LYS A 81 -7.73 7.63 -2.54
N MET A 82 -7.13 6.94 -1.57
CA MET A 82 -7.00 7.41 -0.18
C MET A 82 -5.89 8.46 -0.01
N ASN A 83 -5.23 8.88 -1.09
CA ASN A 83 -4.06 9.76 -1.07
C ASN A 83 -2.91 9.25 -0.18
N ILE A 84 -2.83 7.94 0.08
CA ILE A 84 -1.72 7.34 0.84
C ILE A 84 -0.49 7.26 -0.05
N ILE A 85 -0.66 6.83 -1.31
CA ILE A 85 0.41 6.87 -2.31
C ILE A 85 0.14 7.89 -3.42
N ASP A 86 1.20 8.35 -4.06
CA ASP A 86 1.14 9.19 -5.25
C ASP A 86 1.11 8.39 -6.57
N SER A 87 1.07 9.09 -7.71
CA SER A 87 1.05 8.46 -9.04
C SER A 87 2.37 7.80 -9.41
N GLU A 88 3.49 8.33 -8.94
CA GLU A 88 4.81 7.77 -9.19
C GLU A 88 4.98 6.47 -8.39
N GLN A 89 4.54 6.45 -7.13
CA GLN A 89 4.60 5.30 -6.23
C GLN A 89 3.68 4.21 -6.77
N LYS A 90 2.46 4.57 -7.20
CA LYS A 90 1.57 3.64 -7.90
C LYS A 90 2.26 3.01 -9.12
N SER A 91 2.94 3.82 -9.93
CA SER A 91 3.64 3.33 -11.11
C SER A 91 4.75 2.35 -10.71
N MET A 92 5.57 2.70 -9.72
CA MET A 92 6.66 1.86 -9.21
C MET A 92 6.15 0.53 -8.64
N PHE A 93 5.18 0.54 -7.72
CA PHE A 93 4.64 -0.70 -7.14
C PHE A 93 3.93 -1.58 -8.16
N LYS A 94 3.29 -0.97 -9.17
CA LYS A 94 2.74 -1.73 -10.30
C LYS A 94 3.86 -2.43 -11.09
N ALA A 95 5.07 -1.86 -11.15
CA ALA A 95 6.20 -2.49 -11.83
C ALA A 95 6.62 -3.78 -11.10
N VAL A 96 6.62 -3.77 -9.76
CA VAL A 96 6.90 -4.97 -8.96
C VAL A 96 5.88 -6.08 -9.26
N ALA A 97 4.59 -5.72 -9.35
CA ALA A 97 3.53 -6.68 -9.70
C ALA A 97 3.71 -7.25 -11.12
N GLU A 98 4.08 -6.39 -12.07
CA GLU A 98 4.35 -6.78 -13.46
C GLU A 98 5.57 -7.70 -13.58
N ILE A 99 6.69 -7.35 -12.92
CA ILE A 99 7.88 -8.23 -12.86
C ILE A 99 7.46 -9.56 -12.24
N ARG A 100 6.81 -9.57 -11.08
CA ARG A 100 6.34 -10.80 -10.43
C ARG A 100 5.52 -11.65 -11.40
N ASN A 101 4.57 -11.06 -12.10
CA ASN A 101 3.70 -11.81 -12.99
C ASN A 101 4.45 -12.34 -14.22
N GLN A 102 5.25 -11.53 -14.89
CA GLN A 102 5.95 -11.96 -16.11
C GLN A 102 7.08 -12.93 -15.80
N TYR A 103 7.80 -12.68 -14.70
CA TYR A 103 8.96 -13.46 -14.30
C TYR A 103 8.57 -14.80 -13.67
N ILE A 104 7.65 -14.81 -12.70
CA ILE A 104 7.30 -16.02 -11.93
C ILE A 104 6.33 -16.93 -12.71
N HIS A 105 5.47 -16.38 -13.59
CA HIS A 105 4.55 -17.24 -14.36
C HIS A 105 5.23 -17.94 -15.54
N ASP A 106 6.45 -17.54 -15.90
CA ASP A 106 7.26 -18.23 -16.89
C ASP A 106 8.33 -19.09 -16.19
N LEU A 107 8.06 -20.39 -16.08
CA LEU A 107 8.93 -21.38 -15.42
C LEU A 107 10.34 -21.44 -16.00
N SER A 108 10.58 -20.93 -17.21
CA SER A 108 11.94 -20.83 -17.76
C SER A 108 12.84 -19.86 -16.99
N ASN A 109 12.27 -18.99 -16.15
CA ASN A 109 13.03 -18.01 -15.38
C ASN A 109 13.50 -18.47 -13.99
N ILE A 110 13.26 -19.73 -13.57
CA ILE A 110 13.57 -20.22 -12.21
C ILE A 110 15.04 -19.96 -11.84
N ASP A 111 15.97 -20.25 -12.74
CA ASP A 111 17.42 -20.05 -12.52
C ASP A 111 17.98 -18.85 -13.30
N VAL A 112 17.12 -18.02 -13.88
CA VAL A 112 17.54 -16.82 -14.58
C VAL A 112 17.81 -15.73 -13.53
N PRO A 113 18.94 -15.00 -13.59
CA PRO A 113 19.14 -13.83 -12.74
C PRO A 113 18.25 -12.65 -13.14
N LEU A 114 17.78 -11.85 -12.18
CA LEU A 114 16.89 -10.72 -12.45
C LEU A 114 17.51 -9.67 -13.39
N ASP A 115 18.82 -9.44 -13.30
CA ASP A 115 19.56 -8.53 -14.17
C ASP A 115 19.60 -9.05 -15.62
N ALA A 116 19.81 -10.35 -15.80
CA ALA A 116 19.75 -11.00 -17.12
C ALA A 116 18.35 -10.89 -17.74
N TYR A 117 17.31 -11.12 -16.94
CA TYR A 117 15.92 -10.93 -17.36
C TYR A 117 15.66 -9.49 -17.82
N ILE A 118 15.99 -8.49 -16.99
CA ILE A 118 15.76 -7.08 -17.33
C ILE A 118 16.57 -6.66 -18.56
N LYS A 119 17.80 -7.17 -18.71
CA LYS A 119 18.64 -6.91 -19.87
C LYS A 119 18.01 -7.42 -21.17
N ASN A 120 17.35 -8.58 -21.12
CA ASN A 120 16.72 -9.23 -22.27
C ASN A 120 15.34 -8.66 -22.64
N LEU A 121 14.76 -7.79 -21.80
CA LEU A 121 13.55 -7.05 -22.18
C LEU A 121 13.79 -6.18 -23.41
N GLU A 122 12.73 -5.97 -24.19
CA GLU A 122 12.72 -4.98 -25.27
C GLU A 122 13.14 -3.60 -24.75
N ASP A 123 13.84 -2.82 -25.56
CA ASP A 123 14.45 -1.55 -25.14
C ASP A 123 13.42 -0.57 -24.54
N GLY A 124 12.20 -0.51 -25.10
CA GLY A 124 11.11 0.29 -24.57
C GLY A 124 10.64 -0.17 -23.19
N ALA A 125 10.48 -1.48 -22.98
CA ALA A 125 10.08 -2.06 -21.70
C ALA A 125 11.15 -1.83 -20.63
N ARG A 126 12.43 -2.04 -20.98
CA ARG A 126 13.58 -1.81 -20.10
C ARG A 126 13.69 -0.36 -19.65
N LYS A 127 13.60 0.59 -20.59
CA LYS A 127 13.58 2.03 -20.28
C LYS A 127 12.36 2.44 -19.47
N GLY A 128 11.20 1.86 -19.78
CA GLY A 128 9.97 2.05 -19.03
C GLY A 128 10.09 1.60 -17.57
N LEU A 129 10.69 0.43 -17.34
CA LEU A 129 10.97 -0.08 -16.01
C LEU A 129 11.89 0.86 -15.23
N PHE A 130 13.04 1.20 -15.81
CA PHE A 130 14.00 2.12 -15.19
C PHE A 130 13.35 3.47 -14.80
N LYS A 131 12.55 4.05 -15.69
CA LYS A 131 11.85 5.32 -15.43
C LYS A 131 10.91 5.26 -14.21
N ARG A 132 10.35 4.09 -13.89
CA ARG A 132 9.42 3.92 -12.76
C ARG A 132 10.13 3.84 -11.42
N PHE A 133 11.37 3.35 -11.41
CA PHE A 133 12.20 3.28 -10.20
C PHE A 133 13.07 4.53 -10.00
N LYS A 134 13.50 5.18 -11.09
CA LYS A 134 14.42 6.32 -11.07
C LYS A 134 14.08 7.43 -10.06
N PRO A 135 12.81 7.86 -9.88
CA PRO A 135 12.47 8.90 -8.90
C PRO A 135 12.85 8.56 -7.46
N TYR A 136 13.08 7.29 -7.15
CA TYR A 136 13.32 6.77 -5.81
C TYR A 136 14.77 6.35 -5.56
N PHE A 137 15.65 6.44 -6.56
CA PHE A 137 17.06 6.14 -6.36
C PHE A 137 17.73 7.19 -5.49
N VAL A 138 18.60 6.73 -4.61
CA VAL A 138 19.45 7.62 -3.79
C VAL A 138 20.42 8.39 -4.68
N ASP A 139 20.96 7.74 -5.71
CA ASP A 139 21.76 8.40 -6.73
C ASP A 139 20.90 8.79 -7.95
N PRO A 140 20.58 10.08 -8.13
CA PRO A 140 19.77 10.53 -9.27
C PRO A 140 20.50 10.41 -10.62
N LYS A 141 21.82 10.22 -10.61
CA LYS A 141 22.66 10.10 -11.81
C LYS A 141 22.81 8.66 -12.28
N MET A 142 22.32 7.69 -11.52
CA MET A 142 22.37 6.28 -11.87
C MET A 142 21.89 6.05 -13.31
N SER A 143 22.73 5.38 -14.10
CA SER A 143 22.44 4.95 -15.46
C SER A 143 21.53 3.72 -15.47
N ILE A 144 20.98 3.40 -16.65
CA ILE A 144 20.16 2.20 -16.81
C ILE A 144 21.02 0.93 -16.69
N GLU A 145 22.26 0.97 -17.16
CA GLU A 145 23.23 -0.12 -17.07
C GLU A 145 23.61 -0.40 -15.61
N GLU A 146 23.88 0.64 -14.82
CA GLU A 146 24.12 0.52 -13.38
C GLU A 146 22.90 -0.04 -12.66
N PHE A 147 21.69 0.46 -12.98
CA PHE A 147 20.46 -0.10 -12.43
C PHE A 147 20.31 -1.59 -12.73
N ILE A 148 20.57 -2.03 -13.96
CA ILE A 148 20.47 -3.45 -14.33
C ILE A 148 21.47 -4.29 -13.54
N SER A 149 22.75 -3.88 -13.51
CA SER A 149 23.80 -4.61 -12.78
C SER A 149 23.54 -4.71 -11.26
N GLN A 150 22.77 -3.77 -10.70
CA GLN A 150 22.41 -3.74 -9.29
C GLN A 150 20.89 -3.90 -9.06
N CYS A 151 20.16 -4.52 -9.98
CA CYS A 151 18.70 -4.43 -9.99
C CYS A 151 18.07 -4.97 -8.71
N ARG A 152 18.50 -6.13 -8.21
CA ARG A 152 17.99 -6.75 -6.98
C ARG A 152 18.13 -5.83 -5.76
N PRO A 153 19.35 -5.39 -5.36
CA PRO A 153 19.49 -4.51 -4.20
C PRO A 153 18.80 -3.15 -4.40
N GLN A 154 18.78 -2.59 -5.61
CA GLN A 154 18.11 -1.31 -5.87
C GLN A 154 16.58 -1.42 -5.77
N VAL A 155 15.98 -2.44 -6.40
CA VAL A 155 14.54 -2.72 -6.30
C VAL A 155 14.15 -2.97 -4.86
N PHE A 156 14.94 -3.76 -4.11
CA PHE A 156 14.72 -3.98 -2.68
C PHE A 156 14.72 -2.66 -1.90
N HIS A 157 15.78 -1.86 -2.05
CA HIS A 157 15.96 -0.62 -1.30
C HIS A 157 14.82 0.36 -1.53
N VAL A 158 14.48 0.61 -2.81
CA VAL A 158 13.36 1.47 -3.19
C VAL A 158 12.07 0.96 -2.57
N CYS A 159 11.74 -0.32 -2.73
CA CYS A 159 10.48 -0.87 -2.23
C CYS A 159 10.41 -0.76 -0.70
N VAL A 160 11.46 -1.12 0.02
CA VAL A 160 11.51 -1.09 1.49
C VAL A 160 11.29 0.33 2.00
N LEU A 161 11.98 1.33 1.44
CA LEU A 161 11.80 2.73 1.85
C LEU A 161 10.38 3.23 1.57
N GLU A 162 9.83 2.93 0.39
CA GLU A 162 8.48 3.37 0.04
C GLU A 162 7.40 2.65 0.85
N LEU A 163 7.58 1.38 1.21
CA LEU A 163 6.68 0.65 2.11
C LEU A 163 6.68 1.25 3.52
N LEU A 164 7.85 1.65 4.04
CA LEU A 164 7.94 2.35 5.33
C LEU A 164 7.24 3.72 5.29
N LYS A 165 7.34 4.45 4.17
CA LYS A 165 6.60 5.71 3.99
C LYS A 165 5.09 5.50 3.98
N VAL A 166 4.61 4.46 3.29
CA VAL A 166 3.19 4.07 3.30
C VAL A 166 2.73 3.79 4.73
N HIS A 167 3.48 2.96 5.46
CA HIS A 167 3.18 2.62 6.85
C HIS A 167 3.15 3.84 7.77
N GLY A 168 4.15 4.72 7.67
CA GLY A 168 4.23 5.95 8.44
C GLY A 168 3.04 6.87 8.16
N LYS A 169 2.64 7.01 6.89
CA LYS A 169 1.51 7.86 6.50
C LYS A 169 0.17 7.35 7.01
N VAL A 170 -0.06 6.05 6.97
CA VAL A 170 -1.26 5.43 7.58
C VAL A 170 -1.28 5.66 9.09
N SER A 171 -0.14 5.50 9.75
CA SER A 171 0.00 5.80 11.18
C SER A 171 -0.34 7.27 11.48
N SER A 172 0.13 8.22 10.68
CA SER A 172 -0.21 9.65 10.82
C SER A 172 -1.70 9.92 10.63
N ILE A 173 -2.34 9.33 9.61
CA ILE A 173 -3.79 9.44 9.39
C ILE A 173 -4.56 8.94 10.60
N ASN A 174 -4.13 7.81 11.18
CA ASN A 174 -4.79 7.26 12.35
C ASN A 174 -4.60 8.13 13.59
N ILE A 175 -3.40 8.64 13.85
CA ILE A 175 -3.17 9.57 14.97
C ILE A 175 -4.07 10.81 14.84
N GLN A 176 -4.23 11.34 13.63
CA GLN A 176 -5.13 12.48 13.39
C GLN A 176 -6.59 12.12 13.71
N LYS A 177 -7.08 10.98 13.22
CA LYS A 177 -8.44 10.50 13.50
C LYS A 177 -8.68 10.29 15.00
N ASP A 178 -7.70 9.74 15.73
CA ASP A 178 -7.80 9.56 17.19
C ASP A 178 -7.87 10.89 17.91
N HIS A 179 -7.05 11.85 17.50
CA HIS A 179 -7.06 13.20 18.07
C HIS A 179 -8.39 13.93 17.80
N GLU A 180 -8.94 13.82 16.60
CA GLU A 180 -10.26 14.35 16.25
C GLU A 180 -11.38 13.68 17.08
N ALA A 181 -11.37 12.36 17.20
CA ALA A 181 -12.33 11.61 18.01
C ALA A 181 -12.26 12.01 19.50
N PHE A 182 -11.05 12.17 20.04
CA PHE A 182 -10.85 12.65 21.40
C PHE A 182 -11.41 14.07 21.59
N ARG A 183 -11.15 14.99 20.66
CA ARG A 183 -11.70 16.36 20.70
C ARG A 183 -13.23 16.37 20.67
N LEU A 184 -13.83 15.55 19.82
CA LEU A 184 -15.29 15.39 19.75
C LEU A 184 -15.86 14.84 21.06
N GLN A 185 -15.18 13.87 21.68
CA GLN A 185 -15.59 13.34 22.97
C GLN A 185 -15.53 14.39 24.08
N GLN A 186 -14.46 15.21 24.13
CA GLN A 186 -14.35 16.30 25.11
C GLN A 186 -15.41 17.38 24.87
N ALA A 187 -15.65 17.77 23.62
CA ALA A 187 -16.71 18.72 23.26
C ALA A 187 -18.10 18.19 23.66
N GLY A 188 -18.35 16.89 23.46
CA GLY A 188 -19.60 16.24 23.85
C GLY A 188 -19.86 16.26 25.36
N ARG A 189 -18.82 16.25 26.20
CA ARG A 189 -18.95 16.38 27.67
C ARG A 189 -19.36 17.79 28.12
N LEU A 190 -19.09 18.80 27.29
CA LEU A 190 -19.47 20.19 27.54
C LEU A 190 -20.91 20.50 27.10
N LEU A 191 -21.52 19.61 26.33
CA LEU A 191 -22.92 19.73 25.94
C LEU A 191 -23.84 19.26 27.08
N PRO A 192 -25.03 19.85 27.24
CA PRO A 192 -26.01 19.40 28.23
C PRO A 192 -26.37 17.93 28.01
N ALA A 193 -26.68 17.22 29.11
CA ALA A 193 -26.99 15.80 29.10
C ALA A 193 -28.13 15.49 28.10
N LYS A 194 -27.88 14.55 27.17
CA LYS A 194 -28.88 14.10 26.19
C LYS A 194 -30.12 13.57 26.92
N LYS A 195 -31.30 14.11 26.61
CA LYS A 195 -32.56 13.38 26.88
C LYS A 195 -32.63 12.16 25.97
N HIS A 196 -33.14 11.05 26.48
CA HIS A 196 -33.24 9.80 25.72
C HIS A 196 -34.04 10.03 24.42
N GLY A 197 -33.40 9.82 23.27
CA GLY A 197 -34.04 9.96 21.95
C GLY A 197 -33.81 11.28 21.21
N GLU A 198 -33.10 12.25 21.79
CA GLU A 198 -32.77 13.50 21.09
C GLU A 198 -31.44 13.41 20.30
N MET A 199 -31.51 13.60 18.99
CA MET A 199 -30.35 13.93 18.14
C MET A 199 -30.08 15.42 18.20
N LEU A 200 -28.80 15.82 18.23
CA LEU A 200 -28.44 17.23 18.06
C LEU A 200 -28.88 17.72 16.67
N PRO A 201 -29.25 19.00 16.51
CA PRO A 201 -29.60 19.55 15.20
C PRO A 201 -28.52 19.32 14.13
N LEU A 202 -27.24 19.37 14.53
CA LEU A 202 -26.09 19.05 13.68
C LEU A 202 -26.04 17.57 13.25
N ASP A 203 -26.39 16.64 14.14
CA ASP A 203 -26.46 15.22 13.82
C ASP A 203 -27.59 14.97 12.80
N ARG A 204 -28.74 15.64 12.96
CA ARG A 204 -29.87 15.55 12.00
C ARG A 204 -29.48 16.05 10.61
N LEU A 205 -28.77 17.18 10.53
CA LEU A 205 -28.29 17.73 9.26
C LEU A 205 -27.29 16.78 8.59
N THR A 206 -26.37 16.21 9.39
CA THR A 206 -25.35 15.27 8.91
C THR A 206 -25.98 13.97 8.40
N VAL A 207 -26.89 13.38 9.17
CA VAL A 207 -27.63 12.17 8.76
C VAL A 207 -28.48 12.45 7.52
N SER A 208 -29.20 13.57 7.47
CA SER A 208 -30.00 13.96 6.31
C SER A 208 -29.14 14.12 5.04
N SER A 209 -27.96 14.73 5.17
CA SER A 209 -26.96 14.84 4.10
C SER A 209 -26.52 13.46 3.60
N TYR A 210 -26.10 12.56 4.51
CA TYR A 210 -25.70 11.20 4.14
C TYR A 210 -26.82 10.41 3.46
N VAL A 211 -28.04 10.49 3.99
CA VAL A 211 -29.22 9.84 3.40
C VAL A 211 -29.49 10.38 2.00
N THR A 212 -29.39 11.70 1.80
CA THR A 212 -29.59 12.33 0.48
C THR A 212 -28.54 11.86 -0.51
N GLN A 213 -27.26 11.91 -0.13
CA GLN A 213 -26.16 11.43 -0.98
C GLN A 213 -26.29 9.94 -1.33
N ALA A 214 -26.60 9.10 -0.34
CA ALA A 214 -26.84 7.68 -0.58
C ALA A 214 -28.00 7.46 -1.55
N ARG A 215 -29.09 8.21 -1.41
CA ARG A 215 -30.24 8.12 -2.31
C ARG A 215 -29.89 8.53 -3.73
N ASP A 216 -29.09 9.58 -3.90
CA ASP A 216 -28.65 10.06 -5.22
C ASP A 216 -27.70 9.08 -5.90
N VAL A 217 -26.81 8.44 -5.14
CA VAL A 217 -25.95 7.34 -5.63
C VAL A 217 -26.82 6.17 -6.09
N LEU A 218 -27.74 5.71 -5.25
CA LEU A 218 -28.59 4.57 -5.58
C LEU A 218 -29.50 4.85 -6.80
N LYS A 219 -30.00 6.08 -6.97
CA LYS A 219 -30.74 6.48 -8.17
C LYS A 219 -29.87 6.46 -9.42
N ARG A 220 -28.65 6.99 -9.33
CA ARG A 220 -27.69 7.02 -10.45
C ARG A 220 -27.30 5.64 -10.93
N GLU A 221 -27.15 4.71 -10.00
CA GLU A 221 -26.82 3.31 -10.27
C GLU A 221 -28.05 2.45 -10.62
N GLY A 222 -29.26 3.04 -10.69
CA GLY A 222 -30.49 2.33 -11.04
C GLY A 222 -30.98 1.34 -9.97
N LEU A 223 -30.44 1.41 -8.74
CA LEU A 223 -30.74 0.51 -7.63
C LEU A 223 -31.91 0.99 -6.75
N LEU A 224 -32.38 2.22 -6.96
CA LEU A 224 -33.51 2.78 -6.22
C LEU A 224 -34.81 2.60 -7.02
N VAL A 225 -35.54 1.51 -6.75
CA VAL A 225 -36.88 1.29 -7.31
C VAL A 225 -37.86 2.21 -6.60
N SER A 226 -38.54 3.09 -7.33
CA SER A 226 -39.60 3.92 -6.77
C SER A 226 -40.85 3.06 -6.55
N GLU A 227 -40.90 2.33 -5.44
CA GLU A 227 -42.17 1.83 -4.94
C GLU A 227 -42.91 3.01 -4.33
N PHE A 228 -43.95 3.47 -5.02
CA PHE A 228 -45.14 4.23 -4.58
C PHE A 228 -45.65 5.03 -5.78
N LYS A 229 -46.57 4.42 -6.54
CA LYS A 229 -47.56 5.12 -7.36
C LYS A 229 -48.83 5.28 -6.53
#